data_AF-A0A4R8A0Y5-F1
#
_entry.id   AF-A0A4R8A0Y5-F1
#
_cell.length_a   1.000
_cell.length_b   1.000
_cell.length_c   1.000
_cell.angle_alpha   90.00
_cell.angle_beta   90.00
_cell.angle_gamma   90.00
#
_symmetry.space_group_name_H-M   'P 1'
#
loop_
_entity.id
_entity.type
_entity.pdbx_description
1 polymer ?
#
loop_
_entity_poly.entity_id
_entity_poly.type
_entity_poly.pdbx_seq_one_letter_code
_entity_poly.pdbx_strand_id
1 'polypeptide(L)'
;MSGKLADRVAAVAGLDRPSIVAASPDVLERTLESLLGALKRLSDSELQQRERHQDGSLRITSHLAVWLISRVAEAYGNKLVDLAKVPDKQSLRSLAGLAHLLHSAIDEKEGRQP
;
A
#
# COMPACT_ATOMS: atom_id res chain seq x y z
N MET A 1 -24.08 8.33 5.89
CA MET A 1 -23.60 7.45 6.99
C MET A 1 -22.10 7.65 7.17
N SER A 2 -21.64 8.19 8.30
CA SER A 2 -20.20 8.24 8.61
C SER A 2 -19.76 6.84 9.06
N GLY A 3 -19.43 5.96 8.12
CA GLY A 3 -18.84 4.65 8.42
C GLY A 3 -17.53 4.83 9.19
N LYS A 4 -17.27 3.98 10.18
CA LYS A 4 -16.01 4.00 10.96
C LYS A 4 -14.85 3.71 10.00
N LEU A 5 -13.63 4.14 10.36
CA LEU A 5 -12.44 3.86 9.53
C LEU A 5 -12.29 2.35 9.28
N ALA A 6 -12.57 1.53 10.29
CA ALA A 6 -12.55 0.08 10.18
C ALA A 6 -13.45 -0.44 9.05
N ASP A 7 -14.70 0.05 8.98
CA ASP A 7 -15.66 -0.35 7.95
C ASP A 7 -15.16 0.00 6.54
N ARG A 8 -14.55 1.19 6.39
CA ARG A 8 -14.01 1.65 5.10
C ARG A 8 -12.77 0.87 4.68
N VAL A 9 -11.90 0.51 5.63
CA VAL A 9 -10.71 -0.32 5.36
C VAL A 9 -11.13 -1.75 5.02
N ALA A 10 -12.11 -2.32 5.74
CA ALA A 10 -12.64 -3.64 5.46
C ALA A 10 -13.34 -3.75 4.09
N ALA A 11 -13.80 -2.62 3.55
CA ALA A 11 -14.38 -2.55 2.21
C ALA A 11 -13.34 -2.44 1.08
N VAL A 12 -12.04 -2.32 1.38
CA VAL A 12 -11.00 -2.25 0.35
C VAL A 12 -10.78 -3.64 -0.26
N ALA A 13 -11.00 -3.73 -1.58
CA ALA A 13 -10.78 -4.96 -2.32
C ALA A 13 -9.30 -5.36 -2.36
N GLY A 14 -9.05 -6.68 -2.28
CA GLY A 14 -7.71 -7.25 -2.33
C GLY A 14 -6.90 -7.13 -1.03
N LEU A 15 -7.53 -6.65 0.06
CA LEU A 15 -6.91 -6.54 1.38
C LEU A 15 -7.12 -7.81 2.23
N ASP A 16 -6.73 -8.94 1.68
CA ASP A 16 -6.71 -10.26 2.32
C ASP A 16 -5.46 -11.03 1.90
N ARG A 17 -5.01 -12.00 2.71
CA ARG A 17 -3.75 -12.70 2.47
C ARG A 17 -3.68 -13.36 1.08
N PRO A 18 -4.66 -14.17 0.63
CA PRO A 18 -4.65 -14.73 -0.73
C PRO A 18 -4.47 -13.69 -1.82
N SER A 19 -5.24 -12.60 -1.77
CA SER A 19 -5.14 -11.51 -2.75
C SER A 19 -3.77 -10.83 -2.72
N ILE A 20 -3.25 -10.52 -1.54
CA ILE A 20 -1.93 -9.88 -1.36
C ILE A 20 -0.80 -10.76 -1.89
N VAL A 21 -0.84 -12.07 -1.64
CA VAL A 21 0.18 -13.03 -2.11
C VAL A 21 0.18 -13.15 -3.63
N ALA A 22 -0.99 -13.07 -4.27
CA ALA A 22 -1.12 -13.19 -5.72
C ALA A 22 -1.00 -11.85 -6.47
N ALA A 23 -0.98 -10.72 -5.77
CA ALA A 23 -1.03 -9.40 -6.36
C ALA A 23 0.31 -9.04 -7.05
N SER A 24 0.23 -8.53 -8.27
CA SER A 24 1.34 -7.83 -8.92
C SER A 24 1.56 -6.44 -8.28
N PRO A 25 2.68 -5.76 -8.54
CA PRO A 25 2.91 -4.40 -8.05
C PRO A 25 1.78 -3.43 -8.41
N ASP A 26 1.24 -3.48 -9.63
CA ASP A 26 0.13 -2.62 -10.06
C ASP A 26 -1.18 -2.89 -9.31
N VAL A 27 -1.42 -4.15 -8.93
CA VAL A 27 -2.58 -4.52 -8.09
C VAL A 27 -2.38 -3.98 -6.69
N LEU A 28 -1.19 -4.15 -6.11
CA LEU A 28 -0.86 -3.59 -4.79
C LEU A 28 -0.96 -2.07 -4.78
N GLU A 29 -0.48 -1.38 -5.81
CA GLU A 29 -0.60 0.08 -5.93
C GLU A 29 -2.06 0.54 -5.86
N ARG A 30 -2.95 -0.09 -6.63
CA ARG A 30 -4.39 0.23 -6.58
C ARG A 30 -5.04 -0.07 -5.23
N THR A 31 -4.63 -1.15 -4.56
CA THR A 31 -5.07 -1.45 -3.20
C THR A 31 -4.59 -0.36 -2.22
N LEU A 32 -3.36 0.13 -2.37
CA LEU A 32 -2.82 1.22 -1.56
C LEU A 32 -3.52 2.56 -1.84
N GLU A 33 -3.86 2.86 -3.09
CA GLU A 33 -4.69 4.02 -3.47
C GLU A 33 -6.06 3.96 -2.79
N SER A 34 -6.72 2.80 -2.85
CA SER A 34 -8.02 2.57 -2.23
C SER A 34 -7.96 2.71 -0.70
N LEU A 35 -6.90 2.20 -0.07
CA LEU A 35 -6.62 2.39 1.36
C LEU A 35 -6.43 3.85 1.73
N LEU A 36 -5.72 4.61 0.89
CA LEU A 36 -5.51 6.05 1.09
C LEU A 36 -6.84 6.82 0.97
N GLY A 37 -7.67 6.47 -0.02
CA GLY A 37 -9.04 6.98 -0.17
C GLY A 37 -9.89 6.70 1.07
N ALA A 38 -9.88 5.45 1.55
CA ALA A 38 -10.60 5.06 2.76
C ALA A 38 -10.11 5.81 4.02
N LEU A 39 -8.80 6.01 4.16
CA LEU A 39 -8.22 6.74 5.28
C LEU A 39 -8.64 8.22 5.27
N LYS A 40 -8.49 8.87 4.11
CA LYS A 40 -8.68 10.32 3.97
C LYS A 40 -10.10 10.72 3.59
N ARG A 41 -10.99 9.74 3.36
CA ARG A 41 -12.35 9.93 2.83
C ARG A 41 -12.32 10.67 1.49
N LEU A 42 -11.42 10.26 0.62
CA LEU A 42 -11.29 10.83 -0.72
C LEU A 42 -11.96 9.91 -1.74
N SER A 43 -12.63 10.50 -2.72
CA SER A 43 -13.05 9.80 -3.93
C SER A 43 -11.86 9.56 -4.88
N ASP A 44 -12.07 8.71 -5.89
CA ASP A 44 -11.10 8.48 -6.95
C ASP A 44 -10.73 9.78 -7.69
N SER A 45 -11.71 10.65 -7.92
CA SER A 45 -11.48 11.96 -8.55
C SER A 45 -10.61 12.88 -7.68
N GLU A 46 -10.82 12.88 -6.36
CA GLU A 46 -10.01 13.66 -5.43
C GLU A 46 -8.60 13.08 -5.29
N LEU A 47 -8.44 11.75 -5.35
CA LEU A 47 -7.13 11.10 -5.41
C LEU A 47 -6.39 11.49 -6.68
N GLN A 48 -7.07 11.53 -7.83
CA GLN A 48 -6.43 11.88 -9.11
C GLN A 48 -5.80 13.28 -9.13
N GLN A 49 -6.38 14.22 -8.37
CA GLN A 49 -5.93 15.61 -8.25
C GLN A 49 -4.77 15.81 -7.28
N ARG A 50 -4.36 14.76 -6.54
CA ARG A 50 -3.24 14.85 -5.59
C ARG A 50 -1.89 14.92 -6.30
N GLU A 51 -0.92 15.42 -5.55
CA GLU A 51 0.47 15.54 -6.01
C GLU A 51 1.02 14.17 -6.45
N ARG A 52 1.70 14.16 -7.60
CA ARG A 52 2.37 12.97 -8.14
C ARG A 52 3.85 12.97 -7.78
N HIS A 53 4.38 11.78 -7.55
CA HIS A 53 5.81 11.58 -7.46
C HIS A 53 6.43 11.58 -8.87
N GLN A 54 7.77 11.57 -8.96
CA GLN A 54 8.47 11.57 -10.26
C GLN A 54 8.20 10.31 -11.10
N ASP A 55 7.77 9.23 -10.45
CA ASP A 55 7.35 7.97 -11.09
C ASP A 55 5.89 8.00 -11.59
N GLY A 56 5.16 9.11 -11.40
CA GLY A 56 3.76 9.26 -11.83
C GLY A 56 2.71 8.74 -10.85
N SER A 57 3.11 7.97 -9.83
CA SER A 57 2.19 7.51 -8.77
C SER A 57 1.86 8.61 -7.76
N LEU A 58 0.87 8.37 -6.89
CA LEU A 58 0.55 9.33 -5.84
C LEU A 58 1.74 9.52 -4.89
N ARG A 59 2.11 10.79 -4.67
CA ARG A 59 3.11 11.15 -3.66
C ARG A 59 2.50 10.98 -2.27
N ILE A 60 3.24 10.35 -1.37
CA ILE A 60 2.84 10.14 0.02
C ILE A 60 3.91 10.60 1.00
N THR A 61 3.48 10.88 2.23
CA THR A 61 4.40 11.17 3.35
C THR A 61 4.84 9.88 4.02
N SER A 62 5.98 9.91 4.72
CA SER A 62 6.50 8.72 5.42
C SER A 62 5.52 8.17 6.46
N HIS A 63 4.73 9.02 7.12
CA HIS A 63 3.71 8.57 8.06
C HIS A 63 2.58 7.78 7.37
N LEU A 64 2.19 8.21 6.16
CA LEU A 64 1.22 7.46 5.35
C LEU A 64 1.80 6.13 4.87
N ALA A 65 3.07 6.11 4.46
CA ALA A 65 3.75 4.87 4.07
C ALA A 65 3.74 3.84 5.22
N VAL A 66 4.10 4.26 6.44
CA VAL A 66 4.07 3.37 7.62
C VAL A 66 2.67 2.84 7.90
N TRP A 67 1.65 3.72 7.83
CA TRP A 67 0.27 3.31 8.05
C TRP A 67 -0.19 2.28 7.00
N LEU A 68 0.12 2.52 5.72
CA LEU A 68 -0.23 1.64 4.61
C LEU A 68 0.45 0.26 4.74
N ILE A 69 1.77 0.24 5.02
CA ILE A 69 2.51 -1.01 5.28
C ILE A 69 1.85 -1.80 6.41
N SER A 70 1.47 -1.11 7.48
CA SER A 70 0.84 -1.77 8.63
C SER A 70 -0.49 -2.42 8.26
N ARG A 71 -1.33 -1.77 7.42
CA ARG A 71 -2.60 -2.36 6.96
C ARG A 71 -2.36 -3.62 6.11
N VAL A 72 -1.41 -3.56 5.18
CA VAL A 72 -1.08 -4.71 4.31
C VAL A 72 -0.46 -5.85 5.14
N ALA A 73 0.44 -5.55 6.08
CA ALA A 73 1.04 -6.54 6.97
C ALA A 73 0.01 -7.22 7.88
N GLU A 74 -0.98 -6.47 8.40
CA GLU A 74 -2.10 -7.03 9.16
C GLU A 74 -2.93 -7.98 8.31
N ALA A 75 -3.28 -7.60 7.08
CA ALA A 75 -4.04 -8.44 6.16
C ALA A 75 -3.25 -9.66 5.68
N TYR A 76 -1.93 -9.54 5.55
CA TYR A 76 -1.02 -10.65 5.28
C TYR A 76 -0.88 -11.61 6.47
N GLY A 77 -1.03 -11.10 7.70
CA GLY A 77 -0.95 -11.87 8.94
C GLY A 77 0.46 -12.01 9.54
N ASN A 78 1.45 -11.28 9.01
CA ASN A 78 2.81 -11.25 9.54
C ASN A 78 3.55 -9.96 9.16
N LYS A 79 4.67 -9.66 9.82
CA LYS A 79 5.56 -8.56 9.44
C LYS A 79 6.17 -8.82 8.06
N LEU A 80 5.86 -7.92 7.11
CA LEU A 80 6.40 -7.95 5.75
C LEU A 80 7.71 -7.16 5.64
N VAL A 81 7.69 -5.89 6.01
CA VAL A 81 8.79 -4.95 5.71
C VAL A 81 9.55 -4.59 6.98
N ASP A 82 10.89 -4.57 6.87
CA ASP A 82 11.76 -3.95 7.86
C ASP A 82 12.29 -2.61 7.33
N LEU A 83 11.67 -1.51 7.77
CA LEU A 83 11.98 -0.16 7.29
C LEU A 83 13.44 0.26 7.54
N ALA A 84 14.13 -0.36 8.51
CA ALA A 84 15.54 -0.11 8.76
C ALA A 84 16.44 -0.65 7.64
N LYS A 85 15.98 -1.65 6.89
CA LYS A 85 16.72 -2.32 5.81
C LYS A 85 16.39 -1.78 4.43
N VAL A 86 15.44 -0.85 4.31
CA VAL A 86 15.06 -0.27 3.02
C VAL A 86 16.17 0.71 2.57
N PRO A 87 16.89 0.40 1.47
CA PRO A 87 18.04 1.19 1.04
C PRO A 87 17.63 2.54 0.46
N ASP A 88 16.57 2.56 -0.37
CA ASP A 88 16.04 3.79 -0.95
C ASP A 88 14.79 4.25 -0.21
N LYS A 89 14.97 5.21 0.71
CA LYS A 89 13.86 5.83 1.43
C LYS A 89 13.04 6.81 0.59
N GLN A 90 13.54 7.28 -0.56
CA GLN A 90 12.76 8.14 -1.45
C GLN A 90 11.68 7.33 -2.18
N SER A 91 11.93 6.06 -2.52
CA SER A 91 10.90 5.15 -3.06
C SER A 91 9.67 5.01 -2.15
N LEU A 92 9.83 5.21 -0.82
CA LEU A 92 8.72 5.18 0.14
C LEU A 92 7.81 6.42 0.08
N ARG A 93 8.16 7.42 -0.73
CA ARG A 93 7.39 8.66 -0.91
C ARG A 93 6.41 8.58 -2.08
N SER A 94 6.25 7.40 -2.67
CA SER A 94 5.34 7.15 -3.78
C SER A 94 4.58 5.84 -3.56
N LEU A 95 3.37 5.73 -4.11
CA LEU A 95 2.59 4.49 -3.99
C LEU A 95 3.17 3.36 -4.83
N ALA A 96 3.69 3.64 -6.02
CA ALA A 96 4.37 2.63 -6.85
C ALA A 96 5.61 2.08 -6.15
N GLY A 97 6.46 2.94 -5.59
CA GLY A 97 7.65 2.50 -4.86
C GLY A 97 7.30 1.68 -3.62
N LEU A 98 6.21 2.05 -2.92
CA LEU A 98 5.70 1.27 -1.81
C LEU A 98 5.14 -0.09 -2.24
N ALA A 99 4.42 -0.14 -3.37
CA ALA A 99 3.87 -1.37 -3.93
C ALA A 99 4.98 -2.35 -4.33
N HIS A 100 6.03 -1.87 -4.98
CA HIS A 100 7.22 -2.67 -5.31
C HIS A 100 7.90 -3.22 -4.06
N LEU A 101 8.10 -2.39 -3.04
CA LEU A 101 8.71 -2.85 -1.78
C LEU A 101 7.87 -3.96 -1.13
N LEU A 102 6.55 -3.79 -1.08
CA LEU A 102 5.66 -4.81 -0.52
C LEU A 102 5.69 -6.09 -1.36
N HIS A 103 5.65 -5.98 -2.68
CA HIS A 103 5.74 -7.12 -3.58
C HIS A 103 7.03 -7.93 -3.36
N SER A 104 8.19 -7.26 -3.36
CA SER A 104 9.48 -7.92 -3.11
C SER A 104 9.55 -8.56 -1.73
N ALA A 105 9.00 -7.91 -0.70
CA ALA A 105 8.95 -8.48 0.64
C ALA A 105 8.03 -9.71 0.72
N ILE A 106 6.90 -9.70 0.02
CA ILE A 106 6.00 -10.86 -0.07
C ILE A 106 6.69 -12.00 -0.81
N ASP A 107 7.36 -11.73 -1.93
CA ASP A 107 8.10 -12.73 -2.69
C ASP A 107 9.21 -13.39 -1.86
N GLU A 108 9.99 -12.60 -1.14
CA GLU A 108 10.99 -13.12 -0.19
C GLU A 108 10.37 -14.03 0.87
N LYS A 109 9.20 -13.66 1.41
CA LYS A 109 8.48 -14.46 2.43
C LYS A 109 7.87 -15.74 1.88
N GLU A 110 7.37 -15.71 0.65
CA GLU A 110 6.78 -16.86 -0.04
C GLU A 110 7.84 -17.73 -0.73
N GLY A 111 9.13 -17.38 -0.63
CA GLY A 111 10.23 -18.12 -1.25
C GLY A 111 10.29 -18.00 -2.77
N ARG A 112 9.59 -17.01 -3.34
CA ARG A 112 9.66 -16.65 -4.76
C ARG A 112 10.84 -15.70 -4.89
N GLN A 113 11.93 -16.12 -5.52
CA GLN A 113 13.04 -15.19 -5.73
C GLN A 113 12.59 -14.06 -6.68
N PRO A 114 12.95 -12.79 -6.41
CA PRO A 114 12.78 -11.71 -7.38
C PRO A 114 13.68 -11.88 -8.61
#